data_AF-A0A0E9M004-F1
#
_entry.id   AF-A0A0E9M004-F1
#
_cell.length_a   1.000
_cell.length_b   1.000
_cell.length_c   1.000
_cell.angle_alpha   90.00
_cell.angle_beta   90.00
_cell.angle_gamma   90.00
#
_symmetry.space_group_name_H-M   'P 1'
#
loop_
_entity.id
_entity.type
_entity.pdbx_description
1 polymer ?
#
loop_
_entity_poly.entity_id
_entity_poly.type
_entity_poly.pdbx_seq_one_letter_code
_entity_poly.pdbx_strand_id
1 'polypeptide(L)'
;MKKTIFTLSLLLTGLWAVNGQQFEAEKIDASEFEELKVKVGADFALQYQGITHEADVELIDIKKNFNLPTANLHITADLAPGIQLYINNYMSSRHHNEAWVEGGYLTMDNLPFLPAADNIMQYLTIKAGVMMPNYGDAHYFRSNNAAVTSNPFVGNWIMDAFTTNPGMEFLFRHSGFLANVGINNGRMNYGRGNDLGEDLVFNWKLGYDTDINEDLRLRASLSGYHVGEGHSGSTLWMVTVPVPVTTT
;
A
#
# COMPACT_ATOMS: atom_id res chain seq x y z
N MET A 1 40.01 4.75 -12.42
CA MET A 1 38.71 4.06 -12.60
C MET A 1 37.77 4.12 -11.39
N LYS A 2 38.14 4.69 -10.22
CA LYS A 2 37.25 4.79 -9.04
C LYS A 2 36.40 6.07 -8.95
N LYS A 3 36.79 7.15 -9.65
CA LYS A 3 36.07 8.44 -9.58
C LYS A 3 34.83 8.49 -10.48
N THR A 4 34.80 7.73 -11.57
CA THR A 4 33.70 7.76 -12.56
C THR A 4 32.45 7.00 -12.11
N ILE A 5 32.59 6.00 -11.23
CA ILE A 5 31.45 5.21 -10.72
C ILE A 5 30.61 6.06 -9.75
N PHE A 6 31.25 6.85 -8.89
CA PHE A 6 30.56 7.67 -7.90
C PHE A 6 29.71 8.78 -8.53
N THR A 7 30.18 9.34 -9.66
CA THR A 7 29.42 10.35 -10.41
C THR A 7 28.26 9.73 -11.19
N LEU A 8 28.40 8.48 -11.68
CA LEU A 8 27.34 7.76 -12.36
C LEU A 8 26.22 7.32 -11.39
N SER A 9 26.57 7.00 -10.13
CA SER A 9 25.59 6.73 -9.07
C SER A 9 24.72 7.95 -8.77
N LEU A 10 25.32 9.14 -8.72
CA LEU A 10 24.61 10.39 -8.46
C LEU A 10 23.79 10.88 -9.68
N LEU A 11 24.26 10.56 -10.90
CA LEU A 11 23.55 10.86 -12.15
C LEU A 11 22.39 9.89 -12.42
N LEU A 12 22.42 8.65 -11.92
CA LEU A 12 21.28 7.74 -11.98
C LEU A 12 20.22 8.05 -10.92
N THR A 13 20.58 8.61 -9.76
CA THR A 13 19.59 9.03 -8.75
C THR A 13 18.80 10.26 -9.16
N GLY A 14 19.35 11.10 -10.05
CA GLY A 14 18.70 12.32 -10.54
C GLY A 14 17.64 12.11 -11.63
N LEU A 15 17.51 10.91 -12.19
CA LEU A 15 16.48 10.57 -13.20
C LEU A 15 15.30 9.78 -12.62
N TRP A 16 15.30 9.52 -11.31
CA TRP A 16 14.11 9.11 -10.56
C TRP A 16 13.53 10.34 -9.87
N ALA A 17 13.15 11.35 -10.67
CA ALA A 17 12.12 12.28 -10.24
C ALA A 17 10.82 11.47 -10.16
N VAL A 18 10.66 10.79 -9.02
CA VAL A 18 9.47 10.02 -8.69
C VAL A 18 8.34 11.02 -8.71
N ASN A 19 7.46 10.90 -9.71
CA ASN A 19 6.10 11.45 -9.69
C ASN A 19 5.63 11.48 -8.24
N GLY A 20 5.32 12.68 -7.71
CA GLY A 20 5.15 12.92 -6.27
C GLY A 20 4.47 11.74 -5.57
N GLN A 21 5.06 11.29 -4.47
CA GLN A 21 4.62 10.09 -3.74
C GLN A 21 3.09 9.99 -3.69
N GLN A 22 2.53 8.99 -4.38
CA GLN A 22 1.09 8.83 -4.46
C GLN A 22 0.59 8.19 -3.16
N PHE A 23 -0.29 8.90 -2.44
CA PHE A 23 -0.92 8.41 -1.22
C PHE A 23 -2.27 7.75 -1.56
N GLU A 24 -3.36 8.24 -0.99
CA GLU A 24 -4.71 7.79 -1.33
C GLU A 24 -4.99 7.97 -2.84
N ALA A 25 -5.37 6.90 -3.53
CA ALA A 25 -5.69 6.94 -4.96
C ALA A 25 -6.82 7.93 -5.26
N GLU A 26 -6.72 8.65 -6.38
CA GLU A 26 -7.77 9.56 -6.83
C GLU A 26 -9.13 8.86 -6.95
N LYS A 27 -10.21 9.62 -6.80
CA LYS A 27 -11.56 9.06 -6.95
C LYS A 27 -11.76 8.63 -8.41
N ILE A 28 -12.38 7.48 -8.60
CA ILE A 28 -12.79 6.99 -9.92
C ILE A 28 -13.91 7.91 -10.43
N ASP A 29 -13.71 8.51 -11.60
CA ASP A 29 -14.74 9.30 -12.25
C ASP A 29 -15.81 8.36 -12.84
N ALA A 30 -17.03 8.47 -12.31
CA ALA A 30 -18.16 7.67 -12.75
C ALA A 30 -18.54 7.93 -14.22
N SER A 31 -18.20 9.11 -14.77
CA SER A 31 -18.47 9.47 -16.17
C SER A 31 -17.53 8.82 -17.18
N GLU A 32 -16.36 8.33 -16.73
CA GLU A 32 -15.41 7.58 -17.56
C GLU A 32 -15.82 6.11 -17.77
N PHE A 33 -16.85 5.65 -17.07
CA PHE A 33 -17.35 4.28 -17.23
C PHE A 33 -18.27 4.19 -18.46
N GLU A 34 -17.76 3.57 -19.53
CA GLU A 34 -18.54 3.25 -20.73
C GLU A 34 -19.06 1.81 -20.71
N GLU A 35 -18.16 0.86 -20.39
CA GLU A 35 -18.44 -0.58 -20.37
C GLU A 35 -17.47 -1.29 -19.42
N LEU A 36 -17.70 -2.60 -19.21
CA LEU A 36 -16.79 -3.43 -18.42
C LEU A 36 -15.40 -3.44 -19.08
N LYS A 37 -14.39 -2.96 -18.36
CA LYS A 37 -13.01 -2.89 -18.84
C LYS A 37 -12.07 -3.62 -17.91
N VAL A 38 -11.36 -4.61 -18.44
CA VAL A 38 -10.34 -5.36 -17.69
C VAL A 38 -8.96 -4.88 -18.09
N LYS A 39 -8.13 -4.58 -17.09
CA LYS A 39 -6.73 -4.22 -17.21
C LYS A 39 -5.91 -5.30 -16.51
N VAL A 40 -4.88 -5.79 -17.18
CA VAL A 40 -3.92 -6.75 -16.62
C VAL A 40 -2.57 -6.08 -16.61
N GLY A 41 -1.92 -6.09 -15.45
CA GLY A 41 -0.55 -5.61 -15.30
C GLY A 41 0.27 -6.52 -14.42
N ALA A 42 1.58 -6.29 -14.42
CA ALA A 42 2.53 -7.14 -13.75
C ALA A 42 3.73 -6.33 -13.27
N ASP A 43 4.35 -6.81 -12.19
CA ASP A 43 5.60 -6.29 -11.67
C ASP A 43 6.65 -7.41 -11.68
N PHE A 44 7.89 -7.07 -11.97
CA PHE A 44 9.03 -7.99 -11.87
C PHE A 44 10.22 -7.26 -11.25
N ALA A 45 10.79 -7.81 -10.19
CA ALA A 45 11.94 -7.24 -9.52
C ALA A 45 13.07 -8.28 -9.37
N LEU A 46 14.27 -7.88 -9.81
CA LEU A 46 15.50 -8.63 -9.63
C LEU A 46 16.49 -7.76 -8.85
N GLN A 47 16.95 -8.27 -7.71
CA GLN A 47 17.84 -7.52 -6.81
C GLN A 47 19.20 -8.22 -6.73
N TYR A 48 20.28 -7.44 -6.89
CA TYR A 48 21.63 -7.91 -6.59
C TYR A 48 22.00 -7.51 -5.16
N GLN A 49 22.37 -8.49 -4.34
CA GLN A 49 22.74 -8.30 -2.95
C GLN A 49 24.24 -8.52 -2.77
N GLY A 50 24.91 -7.57 -2.11
CA GLY A 50 26.34 -7.63 -1.81
C GLY A 50 26.67 -7.28 -0.37
N ILE A 51 26.00 -7.90 0.59
CA ILE A 51 26.16 -7.63 2.03
C ILE A 51 27.31 -8.42 2.67
N THR A 52 27.82 -7.92 3.79
CA THR A 52 28.79 -8.58 4.68
C THR A 52 28.24 -8.54 6.11
N HIS A 53 28.63 -9.50 6.94
CA HIS A 53 28.15 -9.62 8.33
C HIS A 53 29.28 -10.03 9.28
N GLU A 54 29.13 -9.67 10.56
CA GLU A 54 30.08 -9.98 11.64
C GLU A 54 29.32 -10.33 12.93
N ALA A 55 29.85 -11.27 13.71
CA ALA A 55 29.34 -11.69 15.02
C ALA A 55 30.44 -12.45 15.79
N ASP A 56 30.33 -12.53 17.12
CA ASP A 56 31.25 -13.32 17.98
C ASP A 56 30.89 -14.81 18.00
N VAL A 57 30.56 -15.36 16.83
CA VAL A 57 30.24 -16.77 16.58
C VAL A 57 30.67 -17.15 15.17
N GLU A 58 30.79 -18.46 14.88
CA GLU A 58 31.01 -18.93 13.51
C GLU A 58 29.81 -18.53 12.63
N LEU A 59 30.10 -17.81 11.54
CA LEU A 59 29.11 -17.29 10.61
C LEU A 59 29.09 -18.06 9.29
N ILE A 60 27.90 -18.22 8.73
CA ILE A 60 27.74 -18.74 7.37
C ILE A 60 28.34 -17.76 6.35
N ASP A 61 29.03 -18.25 5.33
CA ASP A 61 29.63 -17.40 4.30
C ASP A 61 28.55 -16.79 3.39
N ILE A 62 28.30 -15.47 3.50
CA ILE A 62 27.38 -14.76 2.62
C ILE A 62 28.09 -14.33 1.33
N LYS A 63 27.61 -14.85 0.19
CA LYS A 63 28.08 -14.46 -1.14
C LYS A 63 27.29 -13.30 -1.71
N LYS A 64 27.98 -12.52 -2.55
CA LYS A 64 27.34 -11.50 -3.38
C LYS A 64 26.64 -12.20 -4.54
N ASN A 65 25.32 -12.07 -4.63
CA ASN A 65 24.54 -12.76 -5.64
C ASN A 65 23.19 -12.06 -5.87
N PHE A 66 22.47 -12.49 -6.91
CA PHE A 66 21.07 -12.13 -7.09
C PHE A 66 20.20 -12.85 -6.05
N ASN A 67 19.26 -12.11 -5.48
CA ASN A 67 18.20 -12.68 -4.65
C ASN A 67 17.18 -13.39 -5.56
N LEU A 68 16.31 -14.21 -4.94
CA LEU A 68 15.14 -14.77 -5.61
C LEU A 68 14.38 -13.64 -6.33
N PRO A 69 14.18 -13.70 -7.65
CA PRO A 69 13.37 -12.72 -8.37
C PRO A 69 11.94 -12.76 -7.84
N THR A 70 11.30 -11.61 -7.68
CA THR A 70 9.90 -11.52 -7.25
C THR A 70 9.04 -11.06 -8.42
N ALA A 71 7.78 -11.51 -8.44
CA ALA A 71 6.81 -11.11 -9.46
C ALA A 71 5.40 -10.96 -8.91
N ASN A 72 4.67 -9.96 -9.41
CA ASN A 72 3.24 -9.75 -9.15
C ASN A 72 2.45 -9.82 -10.45
N LEU A 73 1.21 -10.27 -10.37
CA LEU A 73 0.20 -10.17 -11.42
C LEU A 73 -1.04 -9.52 -10.83
N HIS A 74 -1.37 -8.32 -11.29
CA HIS A 74 -2.55 -7.59 -10.84
C HIS A 74 -3.59 -7.47 -11.95
N ILE A 75 -4.85 -7.59 -11.56
CA ILE A 75 -6.03 -7.49 -12.43
C ILE A 75 -6.90 -6.39 -11.86
N THR A 76 -7.25 -5.42 -12.70
CA THR A 76 -8.21 -4.37 -12.37
C THR A 76 -9.38 -4.46 -13.32
N ALA A 77 -10.61 -4.38 -12.81
CA ALA A 77 -11.81 -4.38 -13.64
C ALA A 77 -12.73 -3.22 -13.24
N ASP A 78 -13.02 -2.35 -14.20
CA ASP A 78 -14.06 -1.33 -14.07
C ASP A 78 -15.41 -2.05 -14.23
N LEU A 79 -16.22 -2.14 -13.16
CA LEU A 79 -17.42 -2.97 -13.11
C LEU A 79 -18.72 -2.17 -13.33
N ALA A 80 -18.75 -0.94 -12.86
CA ALA A 80 -19.88 -0.01 -12.98
C ALA A 80 -19.39 1.44 -12.77
N PRO A 81 -20.22 2.48 -13.02
CA PRO A 81 -19.84 3.87 -12.78
C PRO A 81 -19.34 4.10 -11.35
N GLY A 82 -18.03 4.36 -11.22
CA GLY A 82 -17.33 4.56 -9.94
C GLY A 82 -17.13 3.30 -9.09
N ILE A 83 -17.26 2.10 -9.66
CA ILE A 83 -17.00 0.81 -8.98
C ILE A 83 -15.92 0.04 -9.73
N GLN A 84 -14.81 -0.24 -9.04
CA GLN A 84 -13.66 -0.96 -9.60
C GLN A 84 -13.22 -2.10 -8.69
N LEU A 85 -12.92 -3.25 -9.28
CA LEU A 85 -12.30 -4.40 -8.63
C LEU A 85 -10.79 -4.36 -8.84
N TYR A 86 -10.01 -4.57 -7.79
CA TYR A 86 -8.57 -4.81 -7.85
C TYR A 86 -8.24 -6.16 -7.21
N ILE A 87 -7.39 -6.95 -7.86
CA ILE A 87 -6.86 -8.21 -7.35
C ILE A 87 -5.36 -8.23 -7.60
N ASN A 88 -4.59 -8.66 -6.61
CA ASN A 88 -3.14 -8.83 -6.72
C ASN A 88 -2.72 -10.25 -6.34
N ASN A 89 -1.91 -10.85 -7.21
CA ASN A 89 -1.34 -12.18 -7.02
C ASN A 89 0.17 -12.08 -6.97
N TYR A 90 0.78 -12.73 -5.98
CA TYR A 90 2.21 -12.96 -5.99
C TYR A 90 2.49 -14.20 -6.83
N MET A 91 3.20 -13.98 -7.93
CA MET A 91 3.62 -15.03 -8.86
C MET A 91 4.95 -15.65 -8.43
N SER A 92 5.78 -14.86 -7.72
CA SER A 92 6.97 -15.34 -7.01
C SER A 92 7.22 -14.45 -5.81
N SER A 93 7.43 -15.04 -4.63
CA SER A 93 7.67 -14.35 -3.37
C SER A 93 8.62 -15.14 -2.47
N ARG A 94 9.32 -14.46 -1.57
CA ARG A 94 10.04 -15.16 -0.49
C ARG A 94 9.02 -15.96 0.34
N HIS A 95 9.38 -17.19 0.72
CA HIS A 95 8.60 -18.08 1.59
C HIS A 95 7.39 -18.82 0.98
N HIS A 96 7.10 -18.65 -0.32
CA HIS A 96 6.09 -19.45 -1.02
C HIS A 96 6.63 -19.95 -2.36
N ASN A 97 6.40 -21.23 -2.67
CA ASN A 97 6.83 -21.84 -3.92
C ASN A 97 5.74 -21.79 -5.00
N GLU A 98 4.51 -21.47 -4.61
CA GLU A 98 3.33 -21.37 -5.45
C GLU A 98 2.89 -19.92 -5.62
N ALA A 99 2.14 -19.65 -6.71
CA ALA A 99 1.45 -18.39 -6.86
C ALA A 99 0.27 -18.32 -5.89
N TRP A 100 0.08 -17.17 -5.24
CA TRP A 100 -1.00 -16.99 -4.27
C TRP A 100 -1.57 -15.56 -4.28
N VAL A 101 -2.83 -15.45 -3.86
CA VAL A 101 -3.56 -14.17 -3.83
C VAL A 101 -3.13 -13.39 -2.58
N GLU A 102 -2.52 -12.23 -2.75
CA GLU A 102 -2.22 -11.34 -1.63
C GLU A 102 -3.51 -10.73 -1.07
N GLY A 103 -4.36 -10.27 -1.97
CA GLY A 103 -5.61 -9.62 -1.63
C GLY A 103 -6.40 -9.22 -2.86
N GLY A 104 -7.59 -8.68 -2.59
CA GLY A 104 -8.47 -8.13 -3.59
C GLY A 104 -9.64 -7.42 -2.95
N TYR A 105 -10.02 -6.28 -3.52
CA TYR A 105 -11.04 -5.40 -2.97
C TYR A 105 -11.79 -4.64 -4.06
N LEU A 106 -13.00 -4.23 -3.73
CA LEU A 106 -13.77 -3.26 -4.48
C LEU A 106 -13.46 -1.86 -3.95
N THR A 107 -13.25 -0.92 -4.86
CA THR A 107 -13.29 0.52 -4.59
C THR A 107 -14.60 1.06 -5.16
N MET A 108 -15.34 1.79 -4.34
CA MET A 108 -16.62 2.40 -4.69
C MET A 108 -16.55 3.89 -4.39
N ASP A 109 -16.47 4.69 -5.44
CA ASP A 109 -16.52 6.15 -5.41
C ASP A 109 -17.88 6.73 -5.79
N ASN A 110 -18.75 5.88 -6.34
CA ASN A 110 -20.14 6.16 -6.67
C ASN A 110 -20.99 4.90 -6.43
N LEU A 111 -22.25 5.09 -6.00
CA LEU A 111 -23.20 4.00 -5.73
C LEU A 111 -24.41 4.15 -6.65
N PRO A 112 -24.36 3.72 -7.92
CA PRO A 112 -25.44 3.95 -8.89
C PRO A 112 -26.76 3.29 -8.49
N PHE A 113 -26.72 2.30 -7.60
CA PHE A 113 -27.89 1.63 -7.04
C PHE A 113 -28.48 2.33 -5.81
N LEU A 114 -27.83 3.36 -5.27
CA LEU A 114 -28.28 4.14 -4.12
C LEU A 114 -28.13 5.67 -4.36
N PRO A 115 -28.94 6.27 -5.25
CA PRO A 115 -28.83 7.70 -5.60
C PRO A 115 -28.98 8.66 -4.42
N ALA A 116 -29.64 8.24 -3.34
CA ALA A 116 -29.76 9.02 -2.10
C ALA A 116 -28.39 9.31 -1.45
N ALA A 117 -27.35 8.54 -1.79
CA ALA A 117 -25.99 8.71 -1.28
C ALA A 117 -25.10 9.61 -2.15
N ASP A 118 -25.56 10.08 -3.32
CA ASP A 118 -24.71 10.79 -4.29
C ASP A 118 -24.00 12.00 -3.67
N ASN A 119 -24.72 12.77 -2.85
CA ASN A 119 -24.17 13.95 -2.18
C ASN A 119 -23.04 13.63 -1.19
N ILE A 120 -23.08 12.47 -0.52
CA ILE A 120 -22.02 12.07 0.41
C ILE A 120 -20.88 11.37 -0.34
N MET A 121 -21.20 10.60 -1.39
CA MET A 121 -20.21 9.88 -2.22
C MET A 121 -19.27 10.82 -2.98
N GLN A 122 -19.65 12.09 -3.20
CA GLN A 122 -18.73 13.11 -3.70
C GLN A 122 -17.44 13.23 -2.87
N TYR A 123 -17.54 13.03 -1.55
CA TYR A 123 -16.41 13.13 -0.63
C TYR A 123 -15.95 11.79 -0.08
N LEU A 124 -16.75 10.73 -0.24
CA LEU A 124 -16.53 9.42 0.36
C LEU A 124 -16.06 8.41 -0.68
N THR A 125 -15.06 7.61 -0.32
CA THR A 125 -14.63 6.40 -1.02
C THR A 125 -14.82 5.23 -0.08
N ILE A 126 -15.49 4.18 -0.55
CA ILE A 126 -15.66 2.93 0.21
C ILE A 126 -14.75 1.88 -0.40
N LYS A 127 -13.95 1.22 0.42
CA LYS A 127 -13.16 0.05 0.01
C LYS A 127 -13.61 -1.17 0.80
N ALA A 128 -13.80 -2.31 0.13
CA ALA A 128 -14.23 -3.54 0.79
C ALA A 128 -13.60 -4.78 0.16
N GLY A 129 -13.04 -5.65 0.98
CA GLY A 129 -12.38 -6.89 0.54
C GLY A 129 -11.21 -7.26 1.43
N VAL A 130 -10.27 -8.03 0.89
CA VAL A 130 -9.00 -8.35 1.55
C VAL A 130 -7.97 -7.34 1.10
N MET A 131 -7.55 -6.48 2.03
CA MET A 131 -6.63 -5.40 1.74
C MET A 131 -5.81 -5.03 2.96
N MET A 132 -4.75 -4.26 2.74
CA MET A 132 -4.05 -3.60 3.82
C MET A 132 -4.89 -2.42 4.34
N PRO A 133 -5.12 -2.32 5.66
CA PRO A 133 -5.75 -1.14 6.24
C PRO A 133 -4.93 0.13 5.98
N ASN A 134 -5.61 1.23 5.70
CA ASN A 134 -5.00 2.56 5.59
C ASN A 134 -4.58 3.06 6.99
N TYR A 135 -3.39 2.63 7.39
CA TYR A 135 -2.73 2.93 8.65
C TYR A 135 -1.29 3.40 8.39
N GLY A 136 -0.96 4.58 8.91
CA GLY A 136 0.29 5.28 8.59
C GLY A 136 0.36 5.71 7.12
N ASP A 137 1.47 6.36 6.73
CA ASP A 137 1.72 6.69 5.33
C ASP A 137 2.79 5.80 4.67
N ALA A 138 3.56 5.02 5.45
CA ALA A 138 4.61 4.15 4.88
C ALA A 138 4.07 3.10 3.94
N HIS A 139 2.83 2.67 4.13
CA HIS A 139 2.26 1.63 3.30
C HIS A 139 2.05 2.04 1.83
N TYR A 140 2.08 3.33 1.50
CA TYR A 140 1.99 3.80 0.11
C TYR A 140 3.29 3.65 -0.68
N PHE A 141 4.42 3.73 0.02
CA PHE A 141 5.74 3.67 -0.60
C PHE A 141 6.54 2.44 -0.16
N ARG A 142 6.00 1.57 0.70
CA ARG A 142 6.63 0.27 0.97
C ARG A 142 6.65 -0.56 -0.31
N SER A 143 7.70 -1.35 -0.48
CA SER A 143 7.75 -2.35 -1.53
C SER A 143 6.76 -3.49 -1.23
N ASN A 144 5.87 -3.77 -2.18
CA ASN A 144 4.93 -4.90 -2.10
C ASN A 144 5.35 -6.03 -3.04
N ASN A 145 6.17 -6.96 -2.52
CA ASN A 145 6.78 -8.05 -3.28
C ASN A 145 7.60 -7.55 -4.48
N ALA A 146 7.07 -7.60 -5.71
CA ALA A 146 7.75 -7.09 -6.91
C ALA A 146 7.45 -5.61 -7.23
N ALA A 147 6.43 -5.03 -6.61
CA ALA A 147 6.14 -3.60 -6.71
C ALA A 147 7.14 -2.83 -5.83
N VAL A 148 8.24 -2.38 -6.42
CA VAL A 148 9.37 -1.77 -5.70
C VAL A 148 9.64 -0.31 -6.09
N THR A 149 9.02 0.19 -7.17
CA THR A 149 9.33 1.49 -7.77
C THR A 149 8.89 2.70 -6.94
N SER A 150 7.90 2.53 -6.07
CA SER A 150 7.47 3.58 -5.14
C SER A 150 8.33 3.67 -3.88
N ASN A 151 9.19 2.68 -3.62
CA ASN A 151 10.03 2.67 -2.43
C ASN A 151 11.34 3.43 -2.67
N PRO A 152 11.62 4.50 -1.91
CA PRO A 152 12.90 5.21 -2.02
C PRO A 152 14.09 4.39 -1.49
N PHE A 153 13.84 3.26 -0.81
CA PHE A 153 14.85 2.38 -0.25
C PHE A 153 14.83 0.99 -0.89
N VAL A 154 15.93 0.23 -0.74
CA VAL A 154 16.08 -1.15 -1.27
C VAL A 154 15.26 -2.17 -0.47
N GLY A 155 14.75 -1.80 0.71
CA GLY A 155 13.97 -2.67 1.58
C GLY A 155 12.88 -1.92 2.33
N ASN A 156 11.98 -2.67 2.95
CA ASN A 156 10.95 -2.13 3.82
C ASN A 156 11.51 -1.80 5.21
N TRP A 157 10.67 -1.18 6.03
CA TRP A 157 11.01 -0.76 7.38
C TRP A 157 11.32 -1.97 8.26
N ILE A 158 12.20 -1.78 9.25
CA ILE A 158 12.51 -2.83 10.24
C ILE A 158 11.24 -3.19 11.04
N MET A 159 10.45 -2.18 11.39
CA MET A 159 9.10 -2.34 11.92
C MET A 159 8.11 -1.97 10.82
N ASP A 160 7.77 -2.95 9.97
CA ASP A 160 6.76 -2.79 8.93
C ASP A 160 5.37 -3.18 9.47
N ALA A 161 4.39 -2.31 9.24
CA ALA A 161 3.00 -2.50 9.67
C ALA A 161 2.16 -3.26 8.61
N PHE A 162 2.81 -3.97 7.68
CA PHE A 162 2.14 -4.70 6.61
C PHE A 162 1.25 -5.83 7.15
N THR A 163 0.00 -5.83 6.70
CA THR A 163 -0.99 -6.90 6.92
C THR A 163 -2.00 -6.86 5.78
N THR A 164 -2.63 -7.99 5.46
CA THR A 164 -3.79 -8.03 4.57
C THR A 164 -4.94 -8.77 5.24
N ASN A 165 -6.05 -8.06 5.43
CA ASN A 165 -7.17 -8.59 6.21
C ASN A 165 -8.49 -8.30 5.48
N PRO A 166 -9.46 -9.22 5.55
CA PRO A 166 -10.82 -8.93 5.12
C PRO A 166 -11.41 -7.83 6.01
N GLY A 167 -11.92 -6.80 5.35
CA GLY A 167 -12.46 -5.63 6.03
C GLY A 167 -13.10 -4.63 5.08
N MET A 168 -13.48 -3.50 5.64
CA MET A 168 -14.06 -2.37 4.94
C MET A 168 -13.46 -1.07 5.48
N GLU A 169 -13.18 -0.13 4.58
CA GLU A 169 -12.69 1.20 4.92
C GLU A 169 -13.52 2.28 4.24
N PHE A 170 -13.63 3.41 4.92
CA PHE A 170 -14.37 4.58 4.50
C PHE A 170 -13.41 5.77 4.56
N LEU A 171 -13.06 6.28 3.38
CA LEU A 171 -12.15 7.39 3.22
C LEU A 171 -12.94 8.64 2.81
N PHE A 172 -12.97 9.62 3.68
CA PHE A 172 -13.50 10.95 3.42
C PHE A 172 -12.36 11.90 3.02
N ARG A 173 -12.58 12.68 1.95
CA ARG A 173 -11.62 13.67 1.45
C ARG A 173 -12.33 14.96 1.03
N HIS A 174 -11.86 16.10 1.55
CA HIS A 174 -12.39 17.41 1.16
C HIS A 174 -11.37 18.52 1.42
N SER A 175 -11.03 19.30 0.39
CA SER A 175 -10.19 20.52 0.51
C SER A 175 -8.88 20.28 1.28
N GLY A 176 -8.17 19.20 0.96
CA GLY A 176 -6.92 18.78 1.60
C GLY A 176 -7.07 18.02 2.92
N PHE A 177 -8.23 18.09 3.58
CA PHE A 177 -8.51 17.25 4.75
C PHE A 177 -8.84 15.82 4.32
N LEU A 178 -8.27 14.86 5.05
CA LEU A 178 -8.57 13.44 4.89
C LEU A 178 -8.92 12.81 6.24
N ALA A 179 -9.90 11.91 6.21
CA ALA A 179 -10.27 11.07 7.33
C ALA A 179 -10.61 9.67 6.82
N ASN A 180 -9.96 8.65 7.38
CA ASN A 180 -10.25 7.26 7.09
C ASN A 180 -10.70 6.56 8.37
N VAL A 181 -11.71 5.71 8.26
CA VAL A 181 -12.09 4.76 9.31
C VAL A 181 -12.25 3.39 8.69
N GLY A 182 -11.77 2.36 9.38
CA GLY A 182 -11.75 1.00 8.89
C GLY A 182 -12.12 0.01 9.97
N ILE A 183 -12.78 -1.06 9.55
CA ILE A 183 -13.07 -2.23 10.36
C ILE A 183 -12.58 -3.47 9.62
N ASN A 184 -11.89 -4.35 10.33
CA ASN A 184 -11.37 -5.59 9.75
C ASN A 184 -11.29 -6.67 10.83
N ASN A 185 -10.99 -7.91 10.43
CA ASN A 185 -10.88 -9.02 11.38
C ASN A 185 -9.45 -9.24 11.94
N GLY A 186 -8.49 -8.37 11.60
CA GLY A 186 -7.09 -8.41 12.05
C GLY A 186 -6.30 -9.67 11.70
N ARG A 187 -6.84 -10.56 10.84
CA ARG A 187 -6.33 -11.91 10.61
C ARG A 187 -6.04 -12.17 9.12
N MET A 188 -4.88 -12.77 8.87
CA MET A 188 -4.49 -13.27 7.55
C MET A 188 -4.90 -14.74 7.34
N ASN A 189 -5.21 -15.47 8.43
CA ASN A 189 -5.67 -16.84 8.39
C ASN A 189 -7.18 -16.93 8.62
N TYR A 190 -7.91 -17.16 7.53
CA TYR A 190 -9.37 -17.17 7.51
C TYR A 190 -10.01 -18.34 8.28
N GLY A 191 -9.28 -19.43 8.50
CA GLY A 191 -9.84 -20.69 9.03
C GLY A 191 -9.72 -20.90 10.55
N ARG A 192 -9.12 -19.94 11.29
CA ARG A 192 -8.84 -20.07 12.74
C ARG A 192 -9.46 -18.94 13.59
N GLY A 193 -10.51 -18.30 13.10
CA GLY A 193 -11.24 -17.20 13.77
C GLY A 193 -12.00 -17.63 15.03
N ASN A 194 -12.05 -16.78 16.06
CA ASN A 194 -13.17 -16.78 17.02
C ASN A 194 -14.32 -15.95 16.41
N ASP A 195 -15.35 -15.65 17.19
CA ASP A 195 -16.48 -14.82 16.73
C ASP A 195 -16.01 -13.42 16.29
N LEU A 196 -16.38 -13.02 15.06
CA LEU A 196 -16.01 -11.73 14.44
C LEU A 196 -16.35 -10.52 15.32
N GLY A 197 -17.39 -10.63 16.16
CA GLY A 197 -17.82 -9.56 17.07
C GLY A 197 -16.86 -9.29 18.23
N GLU A 198 -16.11 -10.29 18.69
CA GLU A 198 -15.14 -10.15 19.78
C GLU A 198 -13.73 -9.82 19.26
N ASP A 199 -13.47 -10.16 18.01
CA ASP A 199 -12.18 -10.03 17.32
C ASP A 199 -12.10 -8.81 16.38
N LEU A 200 -13.09 -7.92 16.40
CA LEU A 200 -13.12 -6.79 15.48
C LEU A 200 -11.94 -5.85 15.75
N VAL A 201 -11.22 -5.52 14.69
CA VAL A 201 -10.15 -4.54 14.69
C VAL A 201 -10.64 -3.27 14.04
N PHE A 202 -10.33 -2.15 14.69
CA PHE A 202 -10.72 -0.82 14.25
C PHE A 202 -9.48 0.02 13.97
N ASN A 203 -9.43 0.63 12.79
CA ASN A 203 -8.37 1.58 12.42
C ASN A 203 -8.96 2.93 12.01
N TRP A 204 -8.20 3.98 12.25
CA TRP A 204 -8.54 5.32 11.79
C TRP A 204 -7.29 6.08 11.39
N LYS A 205 -7.47 7.06 10.52
CA LYS A 205 -6.42 7.99 10.09
C LYS A 205 -7.02 9.36 9.82
N LEU A 206 -6.35 10.39 10.28
CA LEU A 206 -6.67 11.78 9.99
C LEU A 206 -5.45 12.40 9.33
N GLY A 207 -5.67 13.34 8.42
CA GLY A 207 -4.56 14.07 7.82
C GLY A 207 -4.97 15.34 7.12
N TYR A 208 -3.96 16.10 6.75
CA TYR A 208 -4.06 17.30 5.95
C TYR A 208 -2.96 17.27 4.90
N ASP A 209 -3.34 17.51 3.66
CA ASP A 209 -2.49 17.36 2.49
C ASP A 209 -2.80 18.50 1.51
N THR A 210 -1.80 19.34 1.22
CA THR A 210 -1.97 20.51 0.36
C THR A 210 -0.69 20.84 -0.37
N ASP A 211 -0.84 21.30 -1.60
CA ASP A 211 0.23 21.96 -2.33
C ASP A 211 0.30 23.43 -1.89
N ILE A 212 1.46 23.87 -1.42
CA ILE A 212 1.70 25.30 -1.14
C ILE A 212 1.92 26.05 -2.46
N ASN A 213 2.64 25.41 -3.38
CA ASN A 213 2.95 25.91 -4.72
C ASN A 213 3.27 24.71 -5.63
N GLU A 214 3.61 24.97 -6.89
CA GLU A 214 3.90 23.94 -7.91
C GLU A 214 5.06 22.99 -7.52
N ASP A 215 5.97 23.43 -6.64
CA ASP A 215 7.17 22.71 -6.26
C ASP A 215 7.13 22.10 -4.84
N LEU A 216 6.15 22.46 -4.01
CA LEU A 216 6.12 22.15 -2.58
C LEU A 216 4.75 21.66 -2.11
N ARG A 217 4.71 20.37 -1.72
CA ARG A 217 3.58 19.73 -1.05
C ARG A 217 3.86 19.54 0.43
N LEU A 218 2.88 19.87 1.27
CA LEU A 218 2.89 19.57 2.70
C LEU A 218 1.81 18.55 3.03
N ARG A 219 2.23 17.49 3.72
CA ARG A 219 1.34 16.49 4.27
C ARG A 219 1.67 16.19 5.72
N ALA A 220 0.64 16.10 6.54
CA ALA A 220 0.70 15.58 7.89
C ALA A 220 -0.44 14.59 8.11
N SER A 221 -0.14 13.43 8.69
CA SER A 221 -1.14 12.41 9.01
C SER A 221 -0.89 11.80 10.38
N LEU A 222 -1.97 11.34 11.01
CA LEU A 222 -1.97 10.64 12.29
C LEU A 222 -2.95 9.47 12.19
N SER A 223 -2.54 8.29 12.65
CA SER A 223 -3.38 7.09 12.59
C SER A 223 -3.33 6.29 13.89
N GLY A 224 -4.43 5.59 14.16
CA GLY A 224 -4.53 4.64 15.26
C GLY A 224 -5.04 3.29 14.77
N TYR A 225 -4.60 2.23 15.45
CA TYR A 225 -5.00 0.86 15.20
C TYR A 225 -5.33 0.22 16.54
N HIS A 226 -6.54 -0.32 16.66
CA HIS A 226 -7.12 -0.78 17.92
C HIS A 226 -7.61 -2.20 17.76
N VAL A 227 -7.18 -3.05 18.67
CA VAL A 227 -7.37 -4.50 18.61
C VAL A 227 -8.18 -4.91 19.84
N GLY A 228 -9.25 -5.69 19.63
CA GLY A 228 -10.09 -6.19 20.72
C GLY A 228 -9.32 -7.09 21.69
N GLU A 229 -9.73 -7.10 22.97
CA GLU A 229 -9.02 -7.84 24.04
C GLU A 229 -8.95 -9.36 23.79
N GLY A 230 -9.93 -9.94 23.08
CA GLY A 230 -9.97 -11.36 22.71
C GLY A 230 -9.08 -11.73 21.51
N HIS A 231 -8.52 -10.74 20.83
CA HIS A 231 -7.82 -10.93 19.56
C HIS A 231 -6.35 -11.33 19.80
N SER A 232 -5.99 -12.53 19.39
CA SER A 232 -4.62 -13.07 19.51
C SER A 232 -3.70 -12.73 18.31
N GLY A 233 -4.15 -11.87 17.40
CA GLY A 233 -3.47 -11.50 16.16
C GLY A 233 -2.82 -10.10 16.14
N SER A 234 -2.63 -9.56 14.93
CA SER A 234 -1.83 -8.38 14.57
C SER A 234 -1.87 -7.20 15.57
N THR A 235 -0.69 -6.70 15.96
CA THR A 235 -0.51 -5.37 16.54
C THR A 235 0.31 -4.54 15.57
N LEU A 236 -0.22 -3.38 15.14
CA LEU A 236 0.48 -2.47 14.24
C LEU A 236 1.00 -1.27 15.02
N TRP A 237 2.26 -0.92 14.79
CA TRP A 237 2.91 0.24 15.39
C TRP A 237 3.64 1.00 14.28
N MET A 238 3.22 2.25 14.03
CA MET A 238 3.92 3.13 13.12
C MET A 238 3.88 4.58 13.62
N VAL A 239 5.06 5.22 13.71
CA VAL A 239 5.20 6.67 13.90
C VAL A 239 5.52 7.27 12.54
N THR A 240 4.61 8.07 11.97
CA THR A 240 4.86 8.78 10.71
C THR A 240 5.45 10.15 11.03
N VAL A 241 6.62 10.45 10.48
CA VAL A 241 7.28 11.77 10.56
C VAL A 241 6.85 12.58 9.31
N PRO A 242 6.61 13.90 9.40
CA PRO A 242 6.30 14.72 8.22
C PRO A 242 7.35 14.55 7.13
N VAL A 243 6.90 14.22 5.92
CA VAL A 243 7.75 14.10 4.72
C VAL A 243 7.54 15.35 3.86
N PRO A 244 8.53 16.25 3.76
CA PRO A 244 8.52 17.28 2.73
C PRO A 244 8.80 16.60 1.39
N VAL A 245 7.86 16.68 0.45
CA VAL A 245 8.04 16.18 -0.92
C VAL A 245 8.10 17.39 -1.85
N THR A 246 9.25 17.55 -2.52
CA THR A 246 9.41 18.51 -3.61
C THR A 246 8.94 17.87 -4.90
N THR A 247 7.97 18.48 -5.56
CA THR A 247 7.56 18.14 -6.93
C THR A 247 8.40 18.98 -7.91
N THR A 248 8.82 18.42 -9.03
CA THR A 248 9.44 19.15 -10.16
C THR A 248 8.87 18.61 -11.46
#